data_AF-A0A5N6KNQ9-F1
#
_entry.id   AF-A0A5N6KNQ9-F1
#
_cell.length_a   1.000
_cell.length_b   1.000
_cell.length_c   1.000
_cell.angle_alpha   90.00
_cell.angle_beta   90.00
_cell.angle_gamma   90.00
#
_symmetry.space_group_name_H-M   'P 1'
#
loop_
_entity.id
_entity.type
_entity.pdbx_description
1 polymer ?
#
loop_
_entity_poly.entity_id
_entity_poly.type
_entity_poly.pdbx_seq_one_letter_code
_entity_poly.pdbx_strand_id
1 'polypeptide(L)'
;MLSRQCSVPRLMLLLAQYVYTLHQQSSRHSLISAQPIMRLFSAPVLAVAAALFSQAHAKSSWSFKDAQLKIQGKGAGSEASTVTKDLSAASPVAGSLTLAPSDTLKLSLTLTSASRPSRPHQAFLTLSDPATALEDAFPLDVKESGKATLSLAHKDIPLQLLAAAALDARIVLGSFGSAAPLAAPVFTLAPAGNSDGTPSAAQTAVPAAPRYGKLPDLHHTFRDEPRSPPAFITILFAGAVFASLPVLLGVWLTLGANLAHLGEAIGKAPVAYAAFLGSVIGMEGVFAAYYVSWTLFQVLPAIAVLGVVGVVSGSRALTEVQDRRLAGKR
;
A
#
# COMPACT_ATOMS: atom_id res chain seq x y z
N MET A 1 -3.84 -60.74 0.77
CA MET A 1 -2.76 -59.86 0.28
C MET A 1 -2.83 -58.56 1.08
N LEU A 2 -2.25 -58.44 2.29
CA LEU A 2 -0.81 -58.40 2.59
C LEU A 2 -0.04 -57.50 1.60
N SER A 3 0.17 -56.24 1.98
CA SER A 3 1.51 -55.73 2.26
C SER A 3 1.43 -54.32 2.85
N ARG A 4 1.74 -54.23 4.14
CA ARG A 4 2.19 -52.99 4.80
C ARG A 4 3.65 -52.81 4.39
N GLN A 5 4.02 -51.64 3.89
CA GLN A 5 5.42 -51.21 3.85
C GLN A 5 5.60 -49.99 4.74
N CYS A 6 6.38 -50.25 5.78
CA CYS A 6 6.69 -49.41 6.92
C CYS A 6 7.81 -48.44 6.52
N SER A 7 7.58 -47.13 6.61
CA SER A 7 8.65 -46.13 6.48
C SER A 7 9.20 -45.86 7.88
N VAL A 8 10.27 -46.58 8.20
CA VAL A 8 11.00 -46.61 9.48
C VAL A 8 11.81 -45.34 9.83
N PRO A 9 12.15 -44.37 8.94
CA PRO A 9 13.06 -43.28 9.34
C PRO A 9 12.38 -42.17 10.16
N ARG A 10 11.04 -42.14 10.25
CA ARG A 10 10.31 -41.05 10.92
C ARG A 10 10.12 -41.27 12.43
N LEU A 11 10.16 -42.53 12.90
CA LEU A 11 10.01 -42.86 14.32
C LEU A 11 11.31 -42.69 15.11
N MET A 12 12.47 -42.88 14.45
CA MET A 12 13.78 -42.76 15.10
C MET A 12 14.16 -41.30 15.43
N LEU A 13 13.76 -40.34 14.57
CA LEU A 13 13.97 -38.91 14.82
C LEU A 13 13.12 -38.37 15.97
N LEU A 14 11.90 -38.92 16.16
CA LEU A 14 11.03 -38.52 17.28
C LEU A 14 11.53 -39.04 18.63
N LEU A 15 12.15 -40.23 18.68
CA LEU A 15 12.76 -40.75 19.90
C LEU A 15 14.05 -40.00 20.28
N ALA A 16 14.86 -39.57 19.30
CA ALA A 16 16.05 -38.75 19.56
C ALA A 16 15.69 -37.37 20.14
N GLN A 17 14.62 -36.74 19.65
CA GLN A 17 14.13 -35.45 20.16
C GLN A 17 13.58 -35.56 21.60
N TYR A 18 12.98 -36.72 21.95
CA TYR A 18 12.39 -36.97 23.28
C TYR A 18 13.46 -37.25 24.36
N VAL A 19 14.52 -37.99 24.03
CA VAL A 19 15.64 -38.23 24.95
C VAL A 19 16.43 -36.93 25.21
N TYR A 20 16.58 -36.06 24.21
CA TYR A 20 17.28 -34.78 24.37
C TYR A 20 16.52 -33.78 25.27
N THR A 21 15.19 -33.84 25.26
CA THR A 21 14.34 -32.98 26.12
C THR A 21 14.27 -33.48 27.56
N LEU A 22 14.33 -34.80 27.79
CA LEU A 22 14.42 -35.35 29.15
C LEU A 22 15.77 -35.05 29.84
N HIS A 23 16.87 -34.95 29.09
CA HIS A 23 18.18 -34.61 29.67
C HIS A 23 18.27 -33.15 30.13
N GLN A 24 17.56 -32.22 29.47
CA GLN A 24 17.53 -30.82 29.90
C GLN A 24 16.60 -30.55 31.09
N GLN A 25 15.55 -31.36 31.27
CA GLN A 25 14.59 -31.17 32.36
C GLN A 25 15.11 -31.70 33.71
N SER A 26 16.03 -32.68 33.70
CA SER A 26 16.69 -33.19 34.92
C SER A 26 17.72 -32.21 35.53
N SER A 27 18.09 -31.13 34.83
CA SER A 27 19.13 -30.19 35.27
C SER A 27 18.60 -28.90 35.92
N ARG A 28 17.27 -28.75 36.09
CA ARG A 28 16.65 -27.51 36.61
C ARG A 28 15.80 -27.66 37.87
N HIS A 29 15.97 -28.74 38.63
CA HIS A 29 15.33 -28.89 39.94
C HIS A 29 16.30 -29.44 41.00
N SER A 30 17.25 -28.61 41.45
CA SER A 30 17.89 -28.80 42.75
C SER A 30 18.62 -27.53 43.18
N LEU A 31 17.88 -26.53 43.68
CA LEU A 31 18.43 -25.51 44.58
C LEU A 31 17.26 -24.91 45.39
N ILE A 32 16.79 -25.67 46.37
CA ILE A 32 16.05 -25.13 47.51
C ILE A 32 16.72 -25.69 48.78
N SER A 33 17.21 -24.75 49.59
CA SER A 33 17.37 -24.81 51.05
C SER A 33 18.18 -25.98 51.64
N ALA A 34 19.40 -25.67 52.07
CA ALA A 34 19.97 -26.25 53.29
C ALA A 34 21.03 -25.32 53.88
N GLN A 35 20.80 -24.84 55.11
CA GLN A 35 21.84 -24.26 55.94
C GLN A 35 22.88 -25.32 56.33
N PRO A 36 24.10 -24.93 56.72
CA PRO A 36 24.82 -25.70 57.71
C PRO A 36 25.25 -24.88 58.92
N ILE A 37 24.85 -25.42 60.06
CA ILE A 37 25.35 -25.14 61.41
C ILE A 37 26.78 -25.72 61.52
N MET A 38 27.72 -24.82 61.85
CA MET A 38 28.83 -24.95 62.79
C MET A 38 29.64 -26.27 62.83
N ARG A 39 30.94 -26.19 62.51
CA ARG A 39 32.04 -26.62 63.41
C ARG A 39 33.45 -26.18 62.94
N LEU A 40 34.13 -25.53 63.89
CA LEU A 40 35.56 -25.29 64.15
C LEU A 40 36.60 -25.74 63.11
N PHE A 41 37.52 -24.84 62.73
CA PHE A 41 38.98 -24.95 62.98
C PHE A 41 39.68 -23.57 62.84
N SER A 42 40.72 -23.40 63.66
CA SER A 42 41.59 -22.27 64.04
C SER A 42 42.12 -21.25 63.00
N ALA A 43 42.03 -19.95 63.37
CA ALA A 43 43.11 -18.94 63.59
C ALA A 43 44.03 -18.47 62.40
N PRO A 44 44.68 -17.28 62.47
CA PRO A 44 44.38 -16.13 61.61
C PRO A 44 45.62 -15.51 60.95
N VAL A 45 45.83 -15.67 59.64
CA VAL A 45 46.92 -14.99 58.91
C VAL A 45 46.51 -14.69 57.47
N LEU A 46 45.66 -13.68 57.24
CA LEU A 46 45.52 -13.09 55.90
C LEU A 46 44.85 -11.70 55.90
N ALA A 47 45.08 -10.88 56.92
CA ALA A 47 44.43 -9.57 57.05
C ALA A 47 45.38 -8.36 56.92
N VAL A 48 46.62 -8.54 56.45
CA VAL A 48 47.63 -7.45 56.45
C VAL A 48 48.20 -7.10 55.05
N ALA A 49 47.89 -7.86 53.99
CA ALA A 49 48.49 -7.63 52.67
C ALA A 49 47.70 -6.71 51.70
N ALA A 50 46.58 -6.11 52.13
CA ALA A 50 45.69 -5.34 51.24
C ALA A 50 45.84 -3.80 51.36
N ALA A 51 46.86 -3.28 52.05
CA ALA A 51 46.93 -1.87 52.43
C ALA A 51 48.05 -1.03 51.78
N LEU A 52 48.82 -1.53 50.79
CA LEU A 52 49.98 -0.78 50.25
C LEU A 52 50.09 -0.68 48.72
N PHE A 53 49.00 -0.85 47.96
CA PHE A 53 48.98 -0.47 46.54
C PHE A 53 47.73 0.32 46.16
N SER A 54 47.50 1.42 46.87
CA SER A 54 46.57 2.47 46.44
C SER A 54 47.31 3.55 45.65
N GLN A 55 47.89 3.18 44.51
CA GLN A 55 48.18 4.16 43.47
C GLN A 55 46.85 4.42 42.75
N ALA A 56 46.13 5.43 43.24
CA ALA A 56 44.98 5.97 42.55
C ALA A 56 45.46 6.62 41.24
N HIS A 57 45.59 5.82 40.18
CA HIS A 57 45.54 6.37 38.84
C HIS A 57 44.14 6.94 38.67
N ALA A 58 44.00 8.26 38.78
CA ALA A 58 42.83 8.95 38.29
C ALA A 58 42.64 8.49 36.85
N LYS A 59 41.60 7.67 36.62
CA LYS A 59 41.27 7.13 35.30
C LYS A 59 40.98 8.34 34.42
N SER A 60 41.90 8.67 33.52
CA SER A 60 41.72 9.81 32.63
C SER A 60 40.42 9.62 31.87
N SER A 61 39.47 10.55 31.96
CA SER A 61 38.24 10.48 31.19
C SER A 61 38.29 11.52 30.08
N TRP A 62 37.73 11.19 28.92
CA TRP A 62 37.50 12.19 27.87
C TRP A 62 36.35 13.10 28.26
N SER A 63 36.53 14.41 28.07
CA SER A 63 35.50 15.42 28.26
C SER A 63 35.75 16.58 27.30
N PHE A 64 34.79 17.50 27.19
CA PHE A 64 34.92 18.70 26.36
C PHE A 64 34.62 19.96 27.17
N LYS A 65 35.26 21.06 26.78
CA LYS A 65 35.09 22.42 27.33
C LYS A 65 34.83 23.41 26.19
N ASP A 66 34.25 24.57 26.52
CA ASP A 66 34.00 25.68 25.58
C ASP A 66 33.23 25.25 24.32
N ALA A 67 32.22 24.40 24.51
CA ALA A 67 31.42 23.91 23.38
C ALA A 67 30.35 24.93 23.01
N GLN A 68 30.45 25.48 21.80
CA GLN A 68 29.53 26.43 21.21
C GLN A 68 28.81 25.79 20.04
N LEU A 69 27.49 25.82 20.08
CA LEU A 69 26.63 25.43 18.97
C LEU A 69 26.03 26.67 18.33
N LYS A 70 26.21 26.84 17.03
CA LYS A 70 25.69 27.96 16.23
C LYS A 70 24.84 27.42 15.08
N ILE A 71 23.61 27.89 14.96
CA ILE A 71 22.79 27.66 13.76
C ILE A 71 22.86 28.94 12.93
N GLN A 72 23.31 28.84 11.68
CA GLN A 72 23.46 29.98 10.78
C GLN A 72 22.52 29.79 9.57
N GLY A 73 21.48 30.62 9.49
CA GLY A 73 20.58 30.68 8.34
C GLY A 73 21.09 31.57 7.21
N LYS A 74 20.76 31.21 5.97
CA LYS A 74 21.15 31.96 4.77
C LYS A 74 20.14 33.07 4.47
N GLY A 75 20.24 34.19 5.18
CA GLY A 75 19.53 35.46 4.95
C GLY A 75 20.44 36.65 5.24
N ALA A 76 20.33 37.74 4.48
CA ALA A 76 21.26 38.87 4.52
C ALA A 76 21.36 39.52 5.92
N GLY A 77 22.52 39.40 6.56
CA GLY A 77 22.81 39.97 7.88
C GLY A 77 23.47 38.95 8.81
N SER A 78 24.79 38.83 8.74
CA SER A 78 25.66 37.82 9.38
C SER A 78 25.64 37.72 10.92
N GLU A 79 24.65 38.29 11.61
CA GLU A 79 24.54 38.26 13.08
C GLU A 79 23.10 38.08 13.61
N ALA A 80 22.05 38.16 12.78
CA ALA A 80 20.66 38.29 13.26
C ALA A 80 19.86 36.96 13.42
N SER A 81 20.46 35.80 13.14
CA SER A 81 19.81 34.49 13.36
C SER A 81 20.76 33.44 13.92
N THR A 82 21.77 33.87 14.68
CA THR A 82 22.73 32.97 15.33
C THR A 82 22.25 32.60 16.72
N VAL A 83 21.62 31.44 16.88
CA VAL A 83 21.40 30.87 18.21
C VAL A 83 22.73 30.26 18.66
N THR A 84 23.46 30.95 19.53
CA THR A 84 24.66 30.42 20.20
C THR A 84 24.22 29.79 21.52
N LYS A 85 24.41 28.48 21.68
CA LYS A 85 24.22 27.80 22.98
C LYS A 85 25.53 27.16 23.43
N ASP A 86 25.87 27.41 24.69
CA ASP A 86 27.00 26.77 25.36
C ASP A 86 26.59 25.37 25.83
N LEU A 87 27.42 24.37 25.53
CA LEU A 87 27.19 22.96 25.83
C LEU A 87 28.15 22.50 26.92
N SER A 88 27.66 21.68 27.85
CA SER A 88 28.49 21.03 28.87
C SER A 88 28.29 19.52 28.83
N ALA A 89 29.34 18.75 29.15
CA ALA A 89 29.27 17.30 29.18
C ALA A 89 28.36 16.73 30.28
N ALA A 90 27.97 17.54 31.27
CA ALA A 90 27.18 17.13 32.43
C ALA A 90 25.71 17.56 32.35
N SER A 91 25.36 18.49 31.46
CA SER A 91 24.00 19.00 31.28
C SER A 91 23.67 19.13 29.79
N PRO A 92 22.89 18.20 29.21
CA PRO A 92 22.35 18.35 27.87
C PRO A 92 21.58 19.67 27.75
N VAL A 93 21.63 20.31 26.59
CA VAL A 93 20.88 21.56 26.38
C VAL A 93 19.39 21.31 26.50
N ALA A 94 18.74 22.07 27.37
CA ALA A 94 17.29 22.12 27.45
C ALA A 94 16.72 22.81 26.18
N GLY A 95 15.89 22.06 25.45
CA GLY A 95 15.11 22.55 24.30
C GLY A 95 15.58 22.00 22.96
N SER A 96 14.62 21.55 22.14
CA SER A 96 14.84 21.11 20.76
C SER A 96 15.30 22.28 19.89
N LEU A 97 16.35 22.06 19.12
CA LEU A 97 16.87 23.05 18.17
C LEU A 97 16.31 22.78 16.78
N THR A 98 15.61 23.76 16.23
CA THR A 98 15.01 23.62 14.90
C THR A 98 16.04 23.94 13.82
N LEU A 99 16.22 23.05 12.84
CA LEU A 99 17.12 23.26 11.70
C LEU A 99 16.29 23.49 10.43
N ALA A 100 16.33 24.70 9.85
CA ALA A 100 15.63 24.99 8.61
C ALA A 100 16.41 24.49 7.37
N PRO A 101 15.75 24.34 6.19
CA PRO A 101 16.39 23.82 4.98
C PRO A 101 17.58 24.65 4.46
N SER A 102 17.64 25.94 4.81
CA SER A 102 18.71 26.86 4.45
C SER A 102 19.78 27.05 5.54
N ASP A 103 19.65 26.33 6.66
CA ASP A 103 20.50 26.50 7.83
C ASP A 103 21.73 25.58 7.80
N THR A 104 22.80 26.04 8.45
CA THR A 104 24.00 25.28 8.72
C THR A 104 24.27 25.21 10.22
N LEU A 105 24.45 24.00 10.74
CA LEU A 105 24.79 23.72 12.13
C LEU A 105 26.32 23.73 12.28
N LYS A 106 26.85 24.70 13.02
CA LYS A 106 28.28 24.80 13.34
C LYS A 106 28.50 24.47 14.80
N LEU A 107 29.31 23.45 15.07
CA LEU A 107 29.72 23.03 16.40
C LEU A 107 31.22 23.31 16.55
N SER A 108 31.59 24.01 17.62
CA SER A 108 32.99 24.28 17.98
C SER A 108 33.20 23.90 19.43
N LEU A 109 34.18 23.07 19.76
CA LEU A 109 34.43 22.62 21.13
C LEU A 109 35.90 22.28 21.34
N THR A 110 36.37 22.33 22.59
CA THR A 110 37.75 21.95 22.95
C THR A 110 37.74 20.61 23.68
N LEU A 111 38.35 19.60 23.07
CA LEU A 111 38.45 18.24 23.58
C LEU A 111 39.59 18.12 24.59
N THR A 112 39.30 17.51 25.74
CA THR A 112 40.28 17.33 26.82
C THR A 112 40.35 15.88 27.30
N SER A 113 41.56 15.41 27.59
CA SER A 113 41.84 14.14 28.25
C SER A 113 42.51 14.44 29.59
N ALA A 114 41.90 14.03 30.69
CA ALA A 114 42.36 14.35 32.05
C ALA A 114 42.70 15.84 32.23
N SER A 115 41.77 16.72 31.81
CA SER A 115 41.85 18.20 31.90
C SER A 115 42.89 18.91 31.01
N ARG A 116 43.67 18.18 30.21
CA ARG A 116 44.58 18.75 29.21
C ARG A 116 43.97 18.67 27.81
N PRO A 117 44.08 19.73 26.98
CA PRO A 117 43.64 19.68 25.60
C PRO A 117 44.43 18.62 24.83
N SER A 118 43.75 17.70 24.18
CA SER A 118 44.38 16.58 23.48
C SER A 118 43.50 16.09 22.34
N ARG A 119 44.14 15.57 21.29
CA ARG A 119 43.46 15.04 20.10
C ARG A 119 43.09 13.57 20.32
N PRO A 120 41.80 13.20 20.41
CA PRO A 120 41.39 11.80 20.42
C PRO A 120 41.59 11.14 19.05
N HIS A 121 41.57 9.80 19.04
CA HIS A 121 41.65 9.04 17.78
C HIS A 121 40.28 8.95 17.10
N GLN A 122 39.21 9.02 17.89
CA GLN A 122 37.82 8.97 17.45
C GLN A 122 37.08 10.19 18.02
N ALA A 123 36.45 10.96 17.14
CA ALA A 123 35.62 12.10 17.50
C ALA A 123 34.48 12.27 16.48
N PHE A 124 33.28 11.91 16.89
CA PHE A 124 32.08 11.96 16.05
C PHE A 124 30.93 12.68 16.76
N LEU A 125 30.15 13.42 15.99
CA LEU A 125 28.79 13.78 16.35
C LEU A 125 27.86 12.74 15.71
N THR A 126 27.19 11.92 16.51
CA THR A 126 26.22 10.94 16.03
C THR A 126 24.82 11.51 16.19
N LEU A 127 24.05 11.52 15.11
CA LEU A 127 22.63 11.86 15.12
C LEU A 127 21.84 10.54 15.06
N SER A 128 20.92 10.36 16.01
CA SER A 128 20.13 9.13 16.17
C SER A 128 18.65 9.44 16.16
N ASP A 129 17.86 8.67 15.42
CA ASP A 129 16.40 8.68 15.50
C ASP A 129 15.93 7.66 16.56
N PRO A 130 15.31 8.10 17.67
CA PRO A 130 14.86 7.18 18.71
C PRO A 130 13.74 6.23 18.26
N ALA A 131 12.98 6.56 17.21
CA ALA A 131 11.85 5.73 16.77
C ALA A 131 12.29 4.58 15.85
N THR A 132 13.22 4.83 14.93
CA THR A 132 13.69 3.84 13.96
C THR A 132 15.03 3.21 14.33
N ALA A 133 15.70 3.74 15.36
CA ALA A 133 17.08 3.41 15.74
C ALA A 133 18.10 3.61 14.60
N LEU A 134 17.77 4.46 13.62
CA LEU A 134 18.68 4.85 12.56
C LEU A 134 19.67 5.87 13.12
N GLU A 135 20.96 5.64 12.90
CA GLU A 135 22.02 6.54 13.34
C GLU A 135 22.97 6.85 12.17
N ASP A 136 23.49 8.08 12.14
CA ASP A 136 24.59 8.46 11.26
C ASP A 136 25.65 9.26 12.03
N ALA A 137 26.90 9.11 11.64
CA ALA A 137 28.07 9.60 12.37
C ALA A 137 28.85 10.64 11.55
N PHE A 138 28.91 11.87 12.06
CA PHE A 138 29.60 12.98 11.42
C PHE A 138 30.96 13.23 12.10
N PRO A 139 32.09 13.09 11.38
CA PRO A 139 33.42 13.28 11.96
C PRO A 139 33.66 14.75 12.32
N LEU A 140 34.24 14.99 13.50
CA LEU A 140 34.71 16.32 13.89
C LEU A 140 36.10 16.58 13.28
N ASP A 141 36.35 17.77 12.75
CA ASP A 141 37.70 18.19 12.36
C ASP A 141 38.47 18.66 13.60
N VAL A 142 39.43 17.85 14.06
CA VAL A 142 40.17 18.08 15.31
C VAL A 142 41.62 18.46 15.03
N LYS A 143 41.99 19.66 15.48
CA LYS A 143 43.37 20.17 15.43
C LYS A 143 44.22 19.56 16.55
N GLU A 144 45.54 19.64 16.40
CA GLU A 144 46.51 19.17 17.40
C GLU A 144 46.34 19.85 18.77
N SER A 145 45.81 21.08 18.80
CA SER A 145 45.46 21.83 20.01
C SER A 145 44.20 21.34 20.74
N GLY A 146 43.58 20.24 20.29
CA GLY A 146 42.34 19.71 20.87
C GLY A 146 41.07 20.48 20.47
N LYS A 147 41.19 21.57 19.70
CA LYS A 147 40.04 22.29 19.15
C LYS A 147 39.39 21.47 18.03
N ALA A 148 38.10 21.24 18.15
CA ALA A 148 37.29 20.48 17.22
C ALA A 148 36.19 21.35 16.61
N THR A 149 36.02 21.26 15.30
CA THR A 149 34.99 22.00 14.55
C THR A 149 34.21 21.07 13.64
N LEU A 150 32.90 21.28 13.53
CA LEU A 150 32.02 20.61 12.58
C LEU A 150 31.08 21.64 11.97
N SER A 151 30.92 21.58 10.66
CA SER A 151 29.93 22.37 9.91
C SER A 151 29.06 21.40 9.14
N LEU A 152 27.81 21.26 9.58
CA LEU A 152 26.84 20.33 9.02
C LEU A 152 25.71 21.14 8.36
N ALA A 153 25.61 21.11 7.04
CA ALA A 153 24.48 21.73 6.35
C ALA A 153 23.28 20.77 6.31
N HIS A 154 22.06 21.32 6.21
CA HIS A 154 20.85 20.53 6.07
C HIS A 154 20.91 19.51 4.92
N LYS A 155 21.60 19.84 3.81
CA LYS A 155 21.83 18.96 2.65
C LYS A 155 22.78 17.79 2.90
N ASP A 156 23.61 17.87 3.94
CA ASP A 156 24.64 16.87 4.24
C ASP A 156 24.11 15.77 5.17
N ILE A 157 22.93 15.97 5.76
CA ILE A 157 22.25 14.99 6.59
C ILE A 157 21.42 14.06 5.67
N PRO A 158 21.45 12.72 5.85
CA PRO A 158 20.66 11.79 5.06
C PRO A 158 19.16 12.06 5.18
N LEU A 159 18.44 11.96 4.06
CA LEU A 159 17.00 12.21 3.98
C LEU A 159 16.18 11.38 4.98
N GLN A 160 16.64 10.17 5.29
CA GLN A 160 16.00 9.27 6.26
C GLN A 160 16.04 9.84 7.69
N LEU A 161 17.09 10.57 8.08
CA LEU A 161 17.18 11.24 9.38
C LEU A 161 16.42 12.58 9.38
N LEU A 162 16.41 13.31 8.26
CA LEU A 162 15.56 14.52 8.12
C LEU A 162 14.07 14.21 8.21
N ALA A 163 13.67 12.98 7.88
CA ALA A 163 12.30 12.51 8.02
C ALA A 163 11.88 12.36 9.49
N ALA A 164 12.81 12.24 10.44
CA ALA A 164 12.48 12.08 11.86
C ALA A 164 11.92 13.36 12.47
N ALA A 165 11.03 13.23 13.46
CA ALA A 165 10.45 14.37 14.18
C ALA A 165 11.46 15.04 15.12
N ALA A 166 12.32 14.25 15.77
CA ALA A 166 13.38 14.70 16.64
C ALA A 166 14.57 13.73 16.54
N LEU A 167 15.77 14.27 16.44
CA LEU A 167 17.03 13.55 16.38
C LEU A 167 17.81 13.81 17.66
N ASP A 168 18.24 12.74 18.32
CA ASP A 168 19.12 12.81 19.48
C ASP A 168 20.58 12.93 19.01
N ALA A 169 21.24 14.03 19.36
CA ALA A 169 22.63 14.27 19.05
C ALA A 169 23.53 13.87 20.23
N ARG A 170 24.48 12.97 19.96
CA ARG A 170 25.46 12.50 20.94
C ARG A 170 26.87 12.79 20.43
N ILE A 171 27.76 13.15 21.35
CA ILE A 171 29.19 13.29 21.05
C ILE A 171 29.88 12.01 21.53
N VAL A 172 30.59 11.36 20.61
CA VAL A 172 31.34 10.13 20.85
C VAL A 172 32.84 10.43 20.71
N LEU A 173 33.57 10.27 21.82
CA LEU A 173 35.02 10.48 21.90
C LEU A 173 35.71 9.20 22.38
N GLY A 174 36.81 8.83 21.71
CA GLY A 174 37.60 7.65 22.04
C GLY A 174 39.07 7.75 21.63
N SER A 175 39.92 7.01 22.34
CA SER A 175 41.33 6.82 21.98
C SER A 175 41.80 5.43 22.37
N PHE A 176 42.87 4.92 21.76
CA PHE A 176 43.44 3.59 22.05
C PHE A 176 44.18 3.50 23.40
N GLY A 177 43.99 4.45 24.32
CA GLY A 177 44.68 4.53 25.61
C GLY A 177 43.84 4.06 26.80
N SER A 178 44.38 4.19 28.01
CA SER A 178 43.68 3.88 29.27
C SER A 178 42.60 4.88 29.66
N ALA A 179 42.29 5.84 28.77
CA ALA A 179 41.32 6.89 29.03
C ALA A 179 39.89 6.37 28.81
N ALA A 180 38.97 6.65 29.74
CA ALA A 180 37.58 6.27 29.60
C ALA A 180 36.92 7.03 28.41
N PRO A 181 36.27 6.32 27.48
CA PRO A 181 35.58 6.94 26.34
C PRO A 181 34.35 7.72 26.82
N LEU A 182 33.95 8.71 26.03
CA LEU A 182 32.76 9.52 26.29
C LEU A 182 31.71 9.28 25.20
N ALA A 183 30.49 8.93 25.60
CA ALA A 183 29.31 8.95 24.75
C ALA A 183 28.22 9.69 25.51
N ALA A 184 28.09 10.99 25.26
CA ALA A 184 27.17 11.85 26.00
C ALA A 184 26.12 12.47 25.06
N PRO A 185 24.83 12.49 25.42
CA PRO A 185 23.81 13.26 24.71
C PRO A 185 24.03 14.75 24.98
N VAL A 186 23.92 15.56 23.93
CA VAL A 186 24.32 16.97 23.99
C VAL A 186 23.18 17.91 23.64
N PHE A 187 22.41 17.60 22.61
CA PHE A 187 21.21 18.35 22.22
C PHE A 187 20.26 17.47 21.40
N THR A 188 19.01 17.92 21.28
CA THR A 188 18.02 17.33 20.38
C THR A 188 17.79 18.27 19.20
N LEU A 189 17.85 17.75 17.98
CA LEU A 189 17.68 18.49 16.73
C LEU A 189 16.34 18.13 16.08
N ALA A 190 15.50 19.11 15.81
CA ALA A 190 14.24 18.94 15.10
C ALA A 190 14.37 19.54 13.69
N PRO A 191 14.35 18.74 12.62
CA PRO A 191 14.27 19.28 11.26
C PRO A 191 12.99 20.14 11.09
N ALA A 192 13.11 21.33 10.49
CA ALA A 192 11.96 22.21 10.30
C ALA A 192 10.94 21.57 9.35
N GLY A 193 9.67 21.57 9.77
CA GLY A 193 8.56 20.95 9.03
C GLY A 193 7.99 19.68 9.67
N ASN A 194 8.63 19.13 10.71
CA ASN A 194 8.19 17.90 11.40
C ASN A 194 7.71 18.15 12.85
N SER A 195 7.55 19.41 13.25
CA SER A 195 7.35 19.83 14.64
C SER A 195 5.96 19.52 15.24
N ASP A 196 5.04 18.93 14.48
CA ASP A 196 3.64 18.74 14.89
C ASP A 196 3.19 17.27 14.89
N GLY A 197 4.13 16.32 14.89
CA GLY A 197 3.83 14.88 14.82
C GLY A 197 3.17 14.43 13.50
N THR A 198 2.92 15.37 12.59
CA THR A 198 2.45 15.13 11.24
C THR A 198 3.64 14.80 10.35
N PRO A 199 3.56 13.69 9.60
CA PRO A 199 4.55 13.38 8.58
C PRO A 199 4.69 14.54 7.60
N SER A 200 5.84 15.22 7.57
CA SER A 200 6.15 16.15 6.49
C SER A 200 6.07 15.40 5.16
N ALA A 201 5.66 16.07 4.08
CA ALA A 201 5.53 15.48 2.74
C ALA A 201 6.81 14.76 2.26
N ALA A 202 7.98 15.06 2.85
CA ALA A 202 9.23 14.32 2.65
C ALA A 202 9.22 12.89 3.22
N GLN A 203 8.48 12.61 4.30
CA GLN A 203 8.32 11.26 4.87
C GLN A 203 7.55 10.32 3.93
N THR A 204 6.61 10.86 3.15
CA THR A 204 5.83 10.09 2.17
C THR A 204 6.64 9.76 0.90
N ALA A 205 7.70 10.52 0.64
CA ALA A 205 8.53 10.40 -0.56
C ALA A 205 9.79 9.54 -0.38
N VAL A 206 10.17 9.19 0.86
CA VAL A 206 11.23 8.19 1.09
C VAL A 206 10.57 6.82 0.99
N PRO A 207 10.74 6.06 -0.11
CA PRO A 207 10.33 4.68 -0.10
C PRO A 207 11.10 4.00 1.03
N ALA A 208 10.37 3.53 2.05
CA ALA A 208 10.95 2.66 3.06
C ALA A 208 11.73 1.58 2.30
N ALA A 209 13.01 1.41 2.64
CA ALA A 209 13.89 0.48 1.94
C ALA A 209 13.13 -0.85 1.74
N PRO A 210 13.07 -1.40 0.51
CA PRO A 210 12.19 -2.51 0.19
C PRO A 210 12.46 -3.66 1.15
N ARG A 211 11.59 -3.79 2.15
CA ARG A 211 11.72 -4.77 3.21
C ARG A 211 10.97 -5.99 2.73
N TYR A 212 11.60 -7.15 2.80
CA TYR A 212 10.91 -8.42 2.58
C TYR A 212 9.78 -8.54 3.62
N GLY A 213 8.56 -8.32 3.17
CA GLY A 213 7.35 -8.27 3.99
C GLY A 213 6.13 -8.63 3.15
N LYS A 214 5.01 -8.89 3.82
CA LYS A 214 3.75 -9.16 3.13
C LYS A 214 3.33 -7.91 2.35
N LEU A 215 3.14 -8.04 1.04
CA LEU A 215 2.57 -7.00 0.19
C LEU A 215 1.08 -6.80 0.52
N PRO A 216 0.53 -5.60 0.33
CA PRO A 216 -0.91 -5.38 0.48
C PRO A 216 -1.70 -6.26 -0.50
N ASP A 217 -2.84 -6.78 -0.03
CA ASP A 217 -3.71 -7.62 -0.85
C ASP A 217 -4.38 -6.77 -1.94
N LEU A 218 -4.35 -7.23 -3.20
CA LEU A 218 -4.91 -6.53 -4.35
C LEU A 218 -6.32 -7.06 -4.66
N HIS A 219 -7.32 -6.18 -4.66
CA HIS A 219 -8.70 -6.51 -5.03
C HIS A 219 -9.04 -5.92 -6.40
N HIS A 220 -9.59 -6.76 -7.28
CA HIS A 220 -10.14 -6.29 -8.55
C HIS A 220 -11.50 -5.61 -8.32
N THR A 221 -11.63 -4.35 -8.70
CA THR A 221 -12.91 -3.63 -8.68
C THR A 221 -13.61 -3.81 -10.01
N PHE A 222 -14.76 -4.49 -9.99
CA PHE A 222 -15.63 -4.61 -11.16
C PHE A 222 -16.29 -3.27 -11.49
N ARG A 223 -16.72 -3.12 -12.74
CA ARG A 223 -17.56 -1.97 -13.13
C ARG A 223 -18.93 -2.08 -12.48
N ASP A 224 -19.48 -0.95 -12.08
CA ASP A 224 -20.85 -0.86 -11.61
C ASP A 224 -21.83 -1.21 -12.73
N GLU A 225 -22.93 -1.90 -12.36
CA GLU A 225 -23.99 -2.27 -13.30
C GLU A 225 -24.71 -1.01 -13.82
N PRO A 226 -24.98 -0.90 -15.14
CA PRO A 226 -25.75 0.22 -15.68
C PRO A 226 -27.15 0.29 -15.08
N ARG A 227 -27.57 1.52 -14.72
CA ARG A 227 -28.90 1.76 -14.14
C ARG A 227 -29.98 1.78 -15.24
N SER A 228 -30.97 0.90 -15.12
CA SER A 228 -32.16 0.91 -15.99
C SER A 228 -33.19 1.98 -15.57
N PRO A 229 -34.03 2.49 -16.51
CA PRO A 229 -35.08 3.45 -16.19
C PRO A 229 -36.20 2.84 -15.33
N PRO A 230 -37.03 3.67 -14.66
CA PRO A 230 -38.19 3.20 -13.91
C PRO A 230 -39.23 2.49 -14.79
N ALA A 231 -39.72 1.33 -14.34
CA ALA A 231 -40.63 0.47 -15.10
C ALA A 231 -41.92 1.17 -15.57
N PHE A 232 -42.46 2.09 -14.75
CA PHE A 232 -43.67 2.84 -15.08
C PHE A 232 -43.51 3.65 -16.39
N ILE A 233 -42.37 4.33 -16.55
CA ILE A 233 -42.09 5.14 -17.74
C ILE A 233 -42.00 4.23 -18.97
N THR A 234 -41.27 3.11 -18.86
CA THR A 234 -41.14 2.13 -19.95
C THR A 234 -42.49 1.54 -20.36
N ILE A 235 -43.35 1.18 -19.40
CA ILE A 235 -44.69 0.62 -19.67
C ILE A 235 -45.60 1.66 -20.33
N LEU A 236 -45.56 2.92 -19.89
CA LEU A 236 -46.35 4.00 -20.49
C LEU A 236 -46.04 4.18 -21.98
N PHE A 237 -44.76 4.25 -22.34
CA PHE A 237 -44.34 4.40 -23.73
C PHE A 237 -44.63 3.14 -24.57
N ALA A 238 -44.42 1.94 -24.00
CA ALA A 238 -44.81 0.70 -24.67
C ALA A 238 -46.32 0.68 -24.95
N GLY A 239 -47.13 1.08 -23.96
CA GLY A 239 -48.58 1.21 -24.10
C GLY A 239 -48.99 2.21 -25.19
N ALA A 240 -48.30 3.36 -25.28
CA ALA A 240 -48.55 4.34 -26.34
C ALA A 240 -48.25 3.78 -27.74
N VAL A 241 -47.19 2.98 -27.89
CA VAL A 241 -46.89 2.28 -29.15
C VAL A 241 -47.99 1.28 -29.49
N PHE A 242 -48.43 0.46 -28.53
CA PHE A 242 -49.53 -0.48 -28.75
C PHE A 242 -50.85 0.21 -29.08
N ALA A 243 -51.12 1.38 -28.47
CA ALA A 243 -52.31 2.18 -28.73
C ALA A 243 -52.34 2.79 -30.16
N SER A 244 -51.20 2.90 -30.84
CA SER A 244 -51.17 3.39 -32.22
C SER A 244 -51.91 2.47 -33.20
N LEU A 245 -51.95 1.16 -32.96
CA LEU A 245 -52.64 0.18 -33.82
C LEU A 245 -54.18 0.35 -33.81
N PRO A 246 -54.89 0.36 -32.66
CA PRO A 246 -56.33 0.58 -32.66
C PRO A 246 -56.70 1.98 -33.17
N VAL A 247 -55.84 3.00 -32.93
CA VAL A 247 -56.04 4.33 -33.53
C VAL A 247 -55.99 4.25 -35.05
N LEU A 248 -54.99 3.58 -35.63
CA LEU A 248 -54.87 3.38 -37.08
C LEU A 248 -56.10 2.64 -37.65
N LEU A 249 -56.53 1.56 -37.00
CA LEU A 249 -57.71 0.80 -37.41
C LEU A 249 -58.98 1.66 -37.35
N GLY A 250 -59.14 2.46 -36.29
CA GLY A 250 -60.24 3.41 -36.17
C GLY A 250 -60.27 4.44 -37.31
N VAL A 251 -59.10 4.99 -37.66
CA VAL A 251 -58.96 5.95 -38.78
C VAL A 251 -59.28 5.31 -40.12
N TRP A 252 -58.89 4.05 -40.36
CA TRP A 252 -59.28 3.34 -41.59
C TRP A 252 -60.80 3.14 -41.69
N LEU A 253 -61.45 2.81 -40.58
CA LEU A 253 -62.91 2.67 -40.55
C LEU A 253 -63.62 4.01 -40.82
N THR A 254 -63.12 5.13 -40.32
CA THR A 254 -63.71 6.46 -40.60
C THR A 254 -63.48 6.91 -42.05
N LEU A 255 -62.38 6.48 -42.68
CA LEU A 255 -62.08 6.73 -44.09
C LEU A 255 -62.84 5.80 -45.05
N GLY A 256 -63.65 4.86 -44.54
CA GLY A 256 -64.47 3.96 -45.35
C GLY A 256 -63.72 2.76 -45.93
N ALA A 257 -62.64 2.31 -45.26
CA ALA A 257 -62.00 1.04 -45.60
C ALA A 257 -63.01 -0.11 -45.56
N ASN A 258 -63.11 -0.87 -46.65
CA ASN A 258 -64.11 -1.92 -46.80
C ASN A 258 -63.51 -3.24 -47.31
N LEU A 259 -64.25 -4.33 -47.12
CA LEU A 259 -63.89 -5.68 -47.58
C LEU A 259 -64.92 -6.22 -48.61
N ALA A 260 -65.61 -5.33 -49.32
CA ALA A 260 -66.76 -5.69 -50.16
C ALA A 260 -66.42 -6.70 -51.26
N HIS A 261 -65.20 -6.64 -51.81
CA HIS A 261 -64.74 -7.53 -52.87
C HIS A 261 -63.94 -8.75 -52.39
N LEU A 262 -63.89 -8.99 -51.07
CA LEU A 262 -63.13 -10.11 -50.50
C LEU A 262 -63.78 -11.47 -50.85
N GLY A 263 -65.11 -11.56 -50.76
CA GLY A 263 -65.84 -12.79 -51.13
C GLY A 263 -65.72 -13.14 -52.61
N GLU A 264 -65.75 -12.15 -53.50
CA GLU A 264 -65.55 -12.35 -54.94
C GLU A 264 -64.11 -12.80 -55.25
N ALA A 265 -63.11 -12.21 -54.59
CA ALA A 265 -61.71 -12.62 -54.72
C ALA A 265 -61.47 -14.07 -54.31
N ILE A 266 -61.94 -14.43 -53.10
CA ILE A 266 -61.76 -15.78 -52.56
C ILE A 266 -62.53 -16.81 -53.38
N GLY A 267 -63.72 -16.47 -53.90
CA GLY A 267 -64.50 -17.36 -54.76
C GLY A 267 -63.81 -17.68 -56.09
N LYS A 268 -63.11 -16.71 -56.70
CA LYS A 268 -62.45 -16.88 -58.00
C LYS A 268 -61.09 -17.58 -57.91
N ALA A 269 -60.30 -17.30 -56.87
CA ALA A 269 -58.95 -17.86 -56.74
C ALA A 269 -58.61 -18.22 -55.28
N PRO A 270 -59.36 -19.13 -54.64
CA PRO A 270 -59.27 -19.38 -53.19
C PRO A 270 -57.87 -19.82 -52.77
N VAL A 271 -57.26 -20.73 -53.54
CA VAL A 271 -55.94 -21.29 -53.24
C VAL A 271 -54.84 -20.25 -53.39
N ALA A 272 -54.92 -19.39 -54.41
CA ALA A 272 -53.91 -18.35 -54.64
C ALA A 272 -53.91 -17.31 -53.51
N TYR A 273 -55.09 -16.83 -53.12
CA TYR A 273 -55.24 -15.88 -52.01
C TYR A 273 -54.86 -16.49 -50.65
N ALA A 274 -55.30 -17.72 -50.36
CA ALA A 274 -54.95 -18.40 -49.11
C ALA A 274 -53.45 -18.68 -49.01
N ALA A 275 -52.82 -19.18 -50.08
CA ALA A 275 -51.38 -19.44 -50.10
C ALA A 275 -50.57 -18.14 -50.04
N PHE A 276 -51.02 -17.07 -50.70
CA PHE A 276 -50.35 -15.77 -50.64
C PHE A 276 -50.43 -15.15 -49.25
N LEU A 277 -51.63 -15.04 -48.66
CA LEU A 277 -51.78 -14.52 -47.30
C LEU A 277 -51.06 -15.41 -46.28
N GLY A 278 -51.15 -16.73 -46.43
CA GLY A 278 -50.41 -17.69 -45.60
C GLY A 278 -48.91 -17.53 -45.71
N SER A 279 -48.37 -17.23 -46.89
CA SER A 279 -46.93 -16.96 -47.06
C SER A 279 -46.49 -15.68 -46.35
N VAL A 280 -47.32 -14.63 -46.37
CA VAL A 280 -47.04 -13.36 -45.68
C VAL A 280 -47.09 -13.55 -44.16
N ILE A 281 -48.15 -14.17 -43.63
CA ILE A 281 -48.28 -14.48 -42.20
C ILE A 281 -47.16 -15.43 -41.75
N GLY A 282 -46.83 -16.43 -42.57
CA GLY A 282 -45.74 -17.36 -42.32
C GLY A 282 -44.38 -16.66 -42.25
N MET A 283 -44.14 -15.68 -43.13
CA MET A 283 -42.90 -14.89 -43.13
C MET A 283 -42.75 -14.10 -41.81
N GLU A 284 -43.81 -13.42 -41.37
CA GLU A 284 -43.84 -12.73 -40.08
C GLU A 284 -43.63 -13.70 -38.91
N GLY A 285 -44.23 -14.89 -38.98
CA GLY A 285 -44.02 -15.96 -38.00
C GLY A 285 -42.56 -16.43 -37.93
N VAL A 286 -41.89 -16.57 -39.07
CA VAL A 286 -40.46 -16.93 -39.13
C VAL A 286 -39.60 -15.81 -38.56
N PHE A 287 -39.91 -14.53 -38.83
CA PHE A 287 -39.19 -13.42 -38.22
C PHE A 287 -39.42 -13.31 -36.71
N ALA A 288 -40.63 -13.57 -36.23
CA ALA A 288 -40.91 -13.68 -34.80
C ALA A 288 -40.13 -14.85 -34.16
N ALA A 289 -40.10 -16.01 -34.82
CA ALA A 289 -39.33 -17.16 -34.36
C ALA A 289 -37.82 -16.86 -34.32
N TYR A 290 -37.29 -16.13 -35.30
CA TYR A 290 -35.90 -15.65 -35.31
C TYR A 290 -35.59 -14.71 -34.15
N TYR A 291 -36.49 -13.77 -33.86
CA TYR A 291 -36.33 -12.85 -32.75
C TYR A 291 -36.30 -13.58 -31.39
N VAL A 292 -37.11 -14.63 -31.24
CA VAL A 292 -37.25 -15.36 -29.97
C VAL A 292 -36.22 -16.48 -29.79
N SER A 293 -35.93 -17.29 -30.82
CA SER A 293 -35.18 -18.54 -30.63
C SER A 293 -34.46 -19.14 -31.83
N TRP A 294 -34.88 -18.88 -33.07
CA TRP A 294 -34.30 -19.54 -34.25
C TRP A 294 -32.95 -18.95 -34.63
N THR A 295 -32.08 -19.80 -35.19
CA THR A 295 -30.80 -19.38 -35.76
C THR A 295 -30.93 -18.97 -37.22
N LEU A 296 -29.98 -18.19 -37.73
CA LEU A 296 -30.00 -17.71 -39.12
C LEU A 296 -30.10 -18.84 -40.15
N PHE A 297 -29.42 -19.97 -39.93
CA PHE A 297 -29.45 -21.12 -40.83
C PHE A 297 -30.78 -21.89 -40.83
N GLN A 298 -31.63 -21.70 -39.82
CA GLN A 298 -32.99 -22.24 -39.79
C GLN A 298 -33.97 -21.30 -40.50
N VAL A 299 -33.74 -19.99 -40.36
CA VAL A 299 -34.55 -18.93 -40.99
C VAL A 299 -34.37 -18.91 -42.51
N LEU A 300 -33.13 -18.92 -42.99
CA LEU A 300 -32.81 -18.83 -44.42
C LEU A 300 -33.58 -19.84 -45.31
N PRO A 301 -33.59 -21.15 -45.03
CA PRO A 301 -34.38 -22.10 -45.84
C PRO A 301 -35.88 -21.89 -45.67
N ALA A 302 -36.37 -21.53 -44.48
CA ALA A 302 -37.79 -21.28 -44.24
C ALA A 302 -38.31 -20.06 -45.03
N ILE A 303 -37.57 -18.93 -45.00
CA ILE A 303 -37.92 -17.75 -45.80
C ILE A 303 -37.75 -18.01 -47.30
N ALA A 304 -36.81 -18.86 -47.72
CA ALA A 304 -36.64 -19.22 -49.12
C ALA A 304 -37.88 -19.99 -49.63
N VAL A 305 -38.35 -20.99 -48.87
CA VAL A 305 -39.55 -21.75 -49.22
C VAL A 305 -40.79 -20.85 -49.21
N LEU A 306 -41.01 -20.09 -48.14
CA LEU A 306 -42.16 -19.18 -48.05
C LEU A 306 -42.11 -18.08 -49.11
N GLY A 307 -40.92 -17.60 -49.46
CA GLY A 307 -40.71 -16.62 -50.53
C GLY A 307 -41.10 -17.16 -51.90
N VAL A 308 -40.68 -18.39 -52.23
CA VAL A 308 -41.09 -19.05 -53.49
C VAL A 308 -42.62 -19.23 -53.53
N VAL A 309 -43.21 -19.71 -52.43
CA VAL A 309 -44.67 -19.85 -52.32
C VAL A 309 -45.36 -18.50 -52.54
N GLY A 310 -44.90 -17.45 -51.86
CA GLY A 310 -45.47 -16.10 -51.95
C GLY A 310 -45.35 -15.48 -53.34
N VAL A 311 -44.23 -15.68 -54.06
CA VAL A 311 -44.07 -15.19 -55.43
C VAL A 311 -45.03 -15.92 -56.39
N VAL A 312 -45.14 -17.25 -56.29
CA VAL A 312 -45.98 -18.05 -57.18
C VAL A 312 -47.47 -17.80 -56.91
N SER A 313 -47.89 -17.79 -55.65
CA SER A 313 -49.30 -17.54 -55.31
C SER A 313 -49.68 -16.08 -55.46
N GLY A 314 -48.77 -15.16 -55.14
CA GLY A 314 -48.96 -13.71 -55.26
C GLY A 314 -49.11 -13.26 -56.70
N SER A 315 -48.31 -13.78 -57.63
CA SER A 315 -48.48 -13.47 -59.06
C SER A 315 -49.89 -13.83 -59.54
N ARG A 316 -50.41 -15.01 -59.18
CA ARG A 316 -51.77 -15.45 -59.52
C ARG A 316 -52.87 -14.64 -58.84
N ALA A 317 -52.70 -14.30 -57.56
CA ALA A 317 -53.66 -13.47 -56.83
C ALA A 317 -53.73 -12.05 -57.42
N LEU A 318 -52.59 -11.46 -57.75
CA LEU A 318 -52.52 -10.13 -58.35
C LEU A 318 -53.04 -10.08 -59.79
N THR A 319 -52.90 -11.15 -60.57
CA THR A 319 -53.55 -11.27 -61.89
C THR A 319 -55.07 -11.20 -61.76
N GLU A 320 -55.67 -11.88 -60.78
CA GLU A 320 -57.13 -11.78 -60.55
C GLU A 320 -57.55 -10.36 -60.14
N VAL A 321 -56.74 -9.66 -59.33
CA VAL A 321 -56.98 -8.23 -59.02
C VAL A 321 -56.97 -7.39 -60.29
N GLN A 322 -56.03 -7.65 -61.20
CA GLN A 322 -55.96 -6.95 -62.48
C GLN A 322 -57.19 -7.22 -63.35
N ASP A 323 -57.63 -8.47 -63.46
CA ASP A 323 -58.82 -8.86 -64.23
C ASP A 323 -60.08 -8.18 -63.69
N ARG A 324 -60.23 -8.06 -62.37
CA ARG A 324 -61.34 -7.31 -61.76
C ARG A 324 -61.31 -5.83 -62.12
N ARG A 325 -60.13 -5.21 -62.11
CA ARG A 325 -59.96 -3.80 -62.51
C ARG A 325 -60.32 -3.58 -63.98
N LEU A 326 -59.94 -4.51 -64.85
CA LEU A 326 -60.29 -4.48 -66.28
C LEU A 326 -61.80 -4.69 -66.50
N ALA A 327 -62.45 -5.48 -65.65
CA ALA A 327 -63.91 -5.65 -65.63
C ALA A 327 -64.67 -4.50 -64.95
N GLY A 328 -63.99 -3.42 -64.56
CA GLY A 328 -64.61 -2.23 -63.94
C GLY A 328 -64.99 -2.39 -62.47
N LYS A 329 -64.58 -3.48 -61.81
CA LYS A 329 -64.81 -3.72 -60.38
C LYS A 329 -63.57 -3.26 -59.59
N ARG A 330 -63.71 -2.20 -58.79
CA ARG A 330 -62.64 -1.61 -57.98
C ARG A 330 -62.99 -1.67 -56.51
#